data_AF-A0A956I2Y8-F1
#
_entry.id   AF-A0A956I2Y8-F1
#
_cell.length_a   1.000
_cell.length_b   1.000
_cell.length_c   1.000
_cell.angle_alpha   90.00
_cell.angle_beta   90.00
_cell.angle_gamma   90.00
#
_symmetry.space_group_name_H-M   'P 1'
#
loop_
_entity.id
_entity.type
_entity.pdbx_description
1 polymer ?
#
loop_
_entity_poly.entity_id
_entity_poly.type
_entity_poly.pdbx_seq_one_letter_code
_entity_poly.pdbx_strand_id
1 'polypeptide(L)'
;MSRRRTLVVAPGALPAIETLEPARYLAEDARFEPGAVTVFNLCDVGRYLSEGYYVSLLADARGHEVVPSIDTLEAVVNVPEALRLLEDAGVATLRDPAILPSLPHAPRLEVLSFFGRCDRRELARAAAKVYRRLPVPVAALSFVKIEGTWHLYDLRAQSADDLDEAARAQLSERIRSGRVETGLAAAGPVRASLAVLYDPADPFKPTYDEGLTRLEKVGERMGVAVRRIGLHEIDRVAEHDALFLRVLTGPHLPAFRFAQRAESLGIPVIDDTRSILRCGNKVYL
;
A
#
# COMPACT_ATOMS: atom_id res chain seq x y z
N MET A 1 -8.83 22.35 3.31
CA MET A 1 -8.25 21.15 2.66
C MET A 1 -6.89 21.56 2.11
N SER A 2 -5.81 21.17 2.78
CA SER A 2 -4.45 21.48 2.30
C SER A 2 -4.22 20.72 0.99
N ARG A 3 -3.92 21.43 -0.10
CA ARG A 3 -3.66 20.84 -1.41
C ARG A 3 -2.33 20.10 -1.27
N ARG A 4 -2.34 18.76 -1.33
CA ARG A 4 -1.09 17.97 -1.35
C ARG A 4 -0.22 18.47 -2.50
N ARG A 5 1.06 18.72 -2.23
CA ARG A 5 2.01 19.20 -3.25
C ARG A 5 2.48 17.99 -4.05
N THR A 6 2.31 18.01 -5.37
CA THR A 6 2.82 16.95 -6.25
C THR A 6 4.23 17.31 -6.72
N LEU A 7 5.18 16.39 -6.59
CA LEU A 7 6.50 16.44 -7.20
C LEU A 7 6.58 15.38 -8.28
N VAL A 8 7.05 15.75 -9.47
CA VAL A 8 7.28 14.82 -10.57
C VAL A 8 8.77 14.63 -10.72
N VAL A 9 9.27 13.44 -10.40
CA VAL A 9 10.68 13.10 -10.53
C VAL A 9 10.84 12.25 -11.78
N ALA A 10 11.60 12.74 -12.76
CA ALA A 10 11.72 12.12 -14.07
C ALA A 10 13.08 12.43 -14.70
N PRO A 11 13.67 11.50 -15.48
CA PRO A 11 14.78 11.84 -16.35
C PRO A 11 14.28 12.76 -17.46
N GLY A 12 14.79 14.00 -17.49
CA GLY A 12 14.42 15.00 -18.48
C GLY A 12 13.08 15.72 -18.25
N ALA A 13 12.81 16.67 -19.13
CA ALA A 13 11.65 17.56 -19.03
C ALA A 13 10.37 16.94 -19.59
N LEU A 14 9.25 17.11 -18.89
CA LEU A 14 7.92 16.78 -19.42
C LEU A 14 7.19 18.06 -19.85
N PRO A 15 6.41 18.02 -20.94
CA PRO A 15 5.79 19.22 -21.49
C PRO A 15 4.74 19.84 -20.53
N ALA A 16 4.91 21.14 -20.26
CA ALA A 16 3.96 21.94 -19.49
C ALA A 16 3.68 21.43 -18.05
N ILE A 17 4.67 20.78 -17.43
CA ILE A 17 4.74 20.47 -16.00
C ILE A 17 6.18 20.66 -15.49
N GLU A 18 6.32 21.05 -14.23
CA GLU A 18 7.65 21.15 -13.59
C GLU A 18 8.13 19.74 -13.22
N THR A 19 9.30 19.35 -13.73
CA THR A 19 9.97 18.10 -13.37
C THR A 19 11.22 18.37 -12.54
N LEU A 20 11.55 17.43 -11.67
CA LEU A 20 12.76 17.43 -10.87
C LEU A 20 13.65 16.28 -11.33
N GLU A 21 14.90 16.60 -11.68
CA GLU A 21 15.87 15.58 -12.07
C GLU A 21 16.16 14.62 -10.91
N PRO A 22 16.31 13.30 -11.16
CA PRO A 22 16.40 12.31 -10.09
C PRO A 22 17.64 12.51 -9.21
N ALA A 23 18.81 12.74 -9.82
CA ALA A 23 20.05 13.08 -9.11
C ALA A 23 19.88 14.28 -8.17
N ARG A 24 19.07 15.26 -8.57
CA ARG A 24 18.78 16.44 -7.75
C ARG A 24 17.86 16.11 -6.58
N TYR A 25 16.84 15.29 -6.79
CA TYR A 25 15.96 14.82 -5.71
C TYR A 25 16.71 13.99 -4.65
N LEU A 26 17.69 13.18 -5.10
CA LEU A 26 18.53 12.33 -4.24
C LEU A 26 19.55 13.13 -3.43
N ALA A 27 20.13 14.19 -4.01
CA ALA A 27 21.19 14.97 -3.35
C ALA A 27 20.70 16.03 -2.35
N GLU A 28 19.42 16.44 -2.43
CA GLU A 28 18.90 17.57 -1.66
C GLU A 28 18.14 17.13 -0.41
N ASP A 29 18.76 17.22 0.77
CA ASP A 29 18.15 16.84 2.06
C ASP A 29 17.20 17.89 2.65
N ALA A 30 17.34 19.16 2.28
CA ALA A 30 16.79 20.28 3.07
C ALA A 30 15.58 21.02 2.46
N ARG A 31 15.06 20.61 1.28
CA ARG A 31 14.01 21.36 0.56
C ARG A 31 12.59 20.82 0.68
N PHE A 32 12.42 19.64 1.29
CA PHE A 32 11.12 18.99 1.39
C PHE A 32 10.79 18.75 2.86
N GLU A 33 10.10 19.71 3.46
CA GLU A 33 9.59 19.61 4.83
C GLU A 33 8.70 18.36 4.99
N PRO A 34 8.71 17.70 6.17
CA PRO A 34 7.76 16.64 6.48
C PRO A 34 6.33 17.15 6.27
N GLY A 35 5.61 16.57 5.32
CA GLY A 35 4.31 17.10 4.92
C GLY A 35 3.66 16.28 3.81
N ALA A 36 2.43 16.65 3.47
CA ALA A 36 1.61 15.91 2.50
C ALA A 36 2.06 16.15 1.05
N VAL A 37 3.26 15.64 0.72
CA VAL A 37 3.85 15.63 -0.62
C VAL A 37 3.54 14.29 -1.28
N THR A 38 3.12 14.34 -2.54
CA THR A 38 2.99 13.16 -3.40
C THR A 38 4.08 13.18 -4.47
N VAL A 39 4.92 12.16 -4.53
CA VAL A 39 5.99 11.99 -5.51
C VAL A 39 5.52 11.04 -6.60
N PHE A 40 5.44 11.52 -7.84
CA PHE A 40 5.33 10.66 -9.01
C PHE A 40 6.73 10.38 -9.53
N ASN A 41 7.19 9.15 -9.30
CA ASN A 41 8.47 8.67 -9.76
C ASN A 41 8.30 8.06 -11.16
N LEU A 42 8.85 8.75 -12.15
CA LEU A 42 8.84 8.40 -13.56
C LEU A 42 10.23 7.97 -14.06
N CYS A 43 11.13 7.63 -13.14
CA CYS A 43 12.46 7.12 -13.47
C CYS A 43 12.40 5.67 -13.94
N ASP A 44 13.51 5.20 -14.53
CA ASP A 44 13.69 3.76 -14.77
C ASP A 44 13.77 3.01 -13.44
N VAL A 45 12.91 2.00 -13.33
CA VAL A 45 12.75 1.12 -12.17
C VAL A 45 12.91 -0.36 -12.55
N GLY A 46 13.32 -0.65 -13.78
CA GLY A 46 13.45 -2.01 -14.32
C GLY A 46 14.57 -2.85 -13.69
N ARG A 47 15.33 -2.29 -12.74
CA ARG A 47 16.40 -2.97 -12.01
C ARG A 47 16.37 -2.60 -10.53
N TYR A 48 16.66 -3.60 -9.69
CA TYR A 48 16.93 -3.39 -8.27
C TYR A 48 18.11 -2.43 -8.10
N LEU A 49 18.00 -1.48 -7.15
CA LEU A 49 18.99 -0.40 -6.91
C LEU A 49 19.22 0.55 -8.10
N SER A 50 18.26 0.64 -9.03
CA SER A 50 18.22 1.73 -10.01
C SER A 50 18.03 3.09 -9.34
N GLU A 51 18.30 4.17 -10.09
CA GLU A 51 18.06 5.53 -9.60
C GLU A 51 16.59 5.73 -9.22
N GLY A 52 15.65 5.17 -10.00
CA GLY A 52 14.22 5.17 -9.67
C GLY A 52 13.91 4.42 -8.38
N TYR A 53 14.58 3.31 -8.08
CA TYR A 53 14.42 2.61 -6.81
C TYR A 53 14.80 3.52 -5.62
N TYR A 54 15.94 4.19 -5.69
CA TYR A 54 16.38 5.11 -4.63
C TYR A 54 15.49 6.34 -4.49
N VAL A 55 14.90 6.85 -5.58
CA VAL A 55 13.91 7.94 -5.52
C VAL A 55 12.71 7.52 -4.68
N SER A 56 12.14 6.34 -4.92
CA SER A 56 11.02 5.84 -4.13
C SER A 56 11.40 5.56 -2.67
N LEU A 57 12.61 5.02 -2.43
CA LEU A 57 13.08 4.71 -1.07
C LEU A 57 13.26 5.98 -0.24
N LEU A 58 13.88 6.99 -0.83
CA LEU A 58 14.11 8.27 -0.17
C LEU A 58 12.81 9.05 0.03
N ALA A 59 11.87 8.96 -0.91
CA ALA A 59 10.54 9.53 -0.74
C ALA A 59 9.79 8.91 0.45
N ASP A 60 9.83 7.58 0.59
CA ASP A 60 9.24 6.88 1.73
C ASP A 60 9.91 7.26 3.05
N ALA A 61 11.25 7.30 3.10
CA ALA A 61 12.01 7.74 4.26
C ALA A 61 11.70 9.19 4.70
N ARG A 62 11.31 10.07 3.76
CA ARG A 62 10.86 11.45 4.02
C ARG A 62 9.39 11.54 4.43
N GLY A 63 8.67 10.41 4.48
CA GLY A 63 7.24 10.36 4.75
C GLY A 63 6.36 10.90 3.62
N HIS A 64 6.92 11.04 2.41
CA HIS A 64 6.15 11.41 1.22
C HIS A 64 5.31 10.21 0.76
N GLU A 65 4.15 10.50 0.17
CA GLU A 65 3.42 9.48 -0.58
C GLU A 65 4.11 9.31 -1.94
N VAL A 66 4.62 8.13 -2.28
CA VAL A 66 5.32 7.90 -3.55
C VAL A 66 4.62 6.86 -4.42
N VAL A 67 4.57 7.13 -5.72
CA VAL A 67 3.98 6.25 -6.73
C VAL A 67 5.01 6.06 -7.84
N PRO A 68 5.52 4.83 -8.09
CA PRO A 68 5.24 3.61 -7.32
C PRO A 68 5.91 3.57 -5.94
N SER A 69 5.29 2.87 -5.00
CA SER A 69 5.88 2.53 -3.68
C SER A 69 6.96 1.45 -3.80
N ILE A 70 7.77 1.23 -2.77
CA ILE A 70 8.80 0.18 -2.75
C ILE A 70 8.17 -1.21 -2.96
N ASP A 71 7.09 -1.52 -2.25
CA ASP A 71 6.36 -2.79 -2.42
C ASP A 71 5.85 -2.97 -3.86
N THR A 72 5.38 -1.87 -4.47
CA THR A 72 4.93 -1.90 -5.88
C THR A 72 6.11 -2.14 -6.82
N LEU A 73 7.26 -1.52 -6.57
CA LEU A 73 8.47 -1.72 -7.36
C LEU A 73 8.95 -3.17 -7.31
N GLU A 74 9.01 -3.76 -6.11
CA GLU A 74 9.43 -5.15 -5.94
C GLU A 74 8.46 -6.12 -6.62
N ALA A 75 7.16 -5.85 -6.55
CA ALA A 75 6.15 -6.65 -7.25
C ALA A 75 6.31 -6.59 -8.77
N VAL A 76 6.48 -5.40 -9.36
CA VAL A 76 6.53 -5.26 -10.84
C VAL A 76 7.85 -5.72 -11.45
N VAL A 77 8.94 -5.76 -10.69
CA VAL A 77 10.21 -6.40 -11.12
C VAL A 77 10.04 -7.92 -11.24
N ASN A 78 9.16 -8.52 -10.42
CA ASN A 78 8.83 -9.94 -10.47
C ASN A 78 7.47 -10.18 -11.14
N VAL A 79 7.45 -10.16 -12.48
CA VAL A 79 6.21 -10.29 -13.28
C VAL A 79 5.34 -11.50 -12.87
N PRO A 80 5.86 -12.72 -12.66
CA PRO A 80 5.05 -13.84 -12.17
C PRO A 80 4.30 -13.54 -10.85
N GLU A 81 4.96 -12.88 -9.89
CA GLU A 81 4.35 -12.50 -8.62
C GLU A 81 3.31 -11.38 -8.81
N ALA A 82 3.61 -10.37 -9.63
CA ALA A 82 2.64 -9.33 -10.01
C ALA A 82 1.37 -9.93 -10.61
N LEU A 83 1.50 -10.89 -11.54
CA LEU A 83 0.35 -11.56 -12.15
C LEU A 83 -0.47 -12.35 -11.13
N ARG A 84 0.17 -12.99 -10.13
CA ARG A 84 -0.52 -13.66 -9.03
C ARG A 84 -1.34 -12.67 -8.19
N LEU A 85 -0.74 -11.55 -7.77
CA LEU A 85 -1.42 -10.51 -6.99
C LEU A 85 -2.59 -9.87 -7.74
N LEU A 86 -2.47 -9.75 -9.06
CA LEU A 86 -3.52 -9.22 -9.94
C LEU A 86 -4.67 -10.21 -10.14
N GLU A 87 -4.37 -11.51 -10.23
CA GLU A 87 -5.39 -12.55 -10.30
C GLU A 87 -6.22 -12.64 -9.03
N ASP A 88 -5.57 -12.58 -7.86
CA ASP A 88 -6.25 -12.52 -6.56
C ASP A 88 -7.15 -11.28 -6.46
N ALA A 89 -6.81 -10.20 -7.17
CA ALA A 89 -7.62 -8.97 -7.30
C ALA A 89 -8.68 -9.04 -8.42
N GLY A 90 -8.88 -10.19 -9.06
CA GLY A 90 -9.89 -10.43 -10.09
C GLY A 90 -9.55 -9.81 -11.45
N VAL A 91 -8.27 -9.69 -11.80
CA VAL A 91 -7.79 -9.46 -13.16
C VAL A 91 -7.56 -10.83 -13.81
N ALA A 92 -8.09 -11.07 -15.00
CA ALA A 92 -7.77 -12.28 -15.74
C ALA A 92 -6.30 -12.21 -16.17
N THR A 93 -5.49 -13.17 -15.73
CA THR A 93 -4.06 -13.24 -16.05
C THR A 93 -3.74 -14.57 -16.75
N LEU A 94 -2.57 -14.62 -17.38
CA LEU A 94 -1.96 -15.82 -17.91
C LEU A 94 -0.55 -15.94 -17.31
N ARG A 95 -0.39 -16.84 -16.34
CA ARG A 95 0.85 -16.98 -15.55
C ARG A 95 2.03 -17.57 -16.33
N ASP A 96 1.73 -18.37 -17.35
CA ASP A 96 2.75 -19.02 -18.17
C ASP A 96 2.72 -18.48 -19.60
N PRO A 97 3.51 -17.46 -19.95
CA PRO A 97 3.58 -16.95 -21.31
C PRO A 97 4.20 -17.95 -22.30
N ALA A 98 4.80 -19.06 -21.85
CA ALA A 98 5.33 -20.09 -22.73
C ALA A 98 4.21 -20.83 -23.50
N ILE A 99 2.94 -20.67 -23.12
CA ILE A 99 1.81 -21.17 -23.90
C ILE A 99 1.46 -20.27 -25.09
N LEU A 100 1.98 -19.04 -25.16
CA LEU A 100 1.61 -18.12 -26.24
C LEU A 100 1.89 -18.69 -27.65
N PRO A 101 3.02 -19.36 -27.93
CA PRO A 101 3.26 -20.02 -29.22
C PRO A 101 2.20 -21.08 -29.60
N SER A 102 1.54 -21.73 -28.64
CA SER A 102 0.45 -22.68 -28.91
C SER A 102 -0.91 -21.99 -29.15
N LEU A 103 -0.97 -20.66 -29.02
CA LEU A 103 -2.12 -19.80 -29.31
C LEU A 103 -1.82 -18.85 -30.49
N PRO A 104 -1.53 -19.36 -31.71
CA PRO A 104 -1.07 -18.53 -32.83
C PRO A 104 -2.15 -17.59 -33.39
N HIS A 105 -3.42 -17.95 -33.24
CA HIS A 105 -4.55 -17.16 -33.72
C HIS A 105 -5.19 -16.28 -32.63
N ALA A 106 -4.72 -16.37 -31.38
CA ALA A 106 -5.24 -15.56 -30.30
C ALA A 106 -4.81 -14.09 -30.50
N PRO A 107 -5.76 -13.13 -30.57
CA PRO A 107 -5.44 -11.72 -30.63
C PRO A 107 -4.52 -11.30 -29.48
N ARG A 108 -3.46 -10.55 -29.79
CA ARG A 108 -2.54 -9.97 -28.81
C ARG A 108 -2.54 -8.46 -28.94
N LEU A 109 -2.49 -7.78 -27.80
CA LEU A 109 -2.46 -6.33 -27.73
C LEU A 109 -1.52 -5.90 -26.62
N GLU A 110 -0.64 -4.96 -26.95
CA GLU A 110 0.07 -4.18 -25.96
C GLU A 110 -0.57 -2.79 -25.89
N VAL A 111 -0.74 -2.27 -24.68
CA VAL A 111 -1.26 -0.93 -24.44
C VAL A 111 -0.43 -0.21 -23.39
N LEU A 112 -0.16 1.08 -23.62
CA LEU A 112 0.32 1.96 -22.58
C LEU A 112 -0.85 2.40 -21.69
N SER A 113 -0.66 2.25 -20.39
CA SER A 113 -1.57 2.67 -19.33
C SER A 113 -0.96 3.84 -18.57
N PHE A 114 -1.65 4.97 -18.52
CA PHE A 114 -1.28 6.16 -17.76
C PHE A 114 -2.20 6.26 -16.54
N PHE A 115 -1.67 5.97 -15.35
CA PHE A 115 -2.42 5.94 -14.09
C PHE A 115 -3.72 5.10 -14.19
N GLY A 116 -3.62 3.92 -14.79
CA GLY A 116 -4.74 2.99 -14.96
C GLY A 116 -5.70 3.30 -16.11
N ARG A 117 -5.39 4.29 -16.96
CA ARG A 117 -6.18 4.63 -18.15
C ARG A 117 -5.39 4.31 -19.41
N CYS A 118 -6.04 3.65 -20.37
CA CYS A 118 -5.50 3.42 -21.71
C CYS A 118 -6.56 3.76 -22.76
N ASP A 119 -6.13 3.92 -24.01
CA ASP A 119 -7.01 4.33 -25.11
C ASP A 119 -7.87 3.19 -25.69
N ARG A 120 -7.67 1.96 -25.21
CA ARG A 120 -8.44 0.78 -25.63
C ARG A 120 -9.61 0.53 -24.69
N ARG A 121 -10.83 0.87 -25.16
CA ARG A 121 -12.07 0.73 -24.39
C ARG A 121 -12.30 -0.68 -23.82
N GLU A 122 -11.92 -1.72 -24.55
CA GLU A 122 -12.06 -3.12 -24.12
C GLU A 122 -11.10 -3.51 -22.98
N LEU A 123 -9.97 -2.81 -22.84
CA LEU A 123 -8.95 -3.05 -21.82
C LEU A 123 -9.00 -2.03 -20.67
N ALA A 124 -9.77 -0.94 -20.80
CA ALA A 124 -9.83 0.14 -19.82
C ALA A 124 -10.19 -0.34 -18.40
N ARG A 125 -11.09 -1.32 -18.26
CA ARG A 125 -11.43 -1.91 -16.96
C ARG A 125 -10.29 -2.72 -16.36
N ALA A 126 -9.56 -3.47 -17.18
CA ALA A 126 -8.40 -4.25 -16.75
C ALA A 126 -7.26 -3.32 -16.33
N ALA A 127 -6.90 -2.33 -17.15
CA ALA A 127 -5.89 -1.32 -16.84
C ALA A 127 -6.18 -0.58 -15.51
N ALA A 128 -7.43 -0.20 -15.26
CA ALA A 128 -7.83 0.44 -14.01
C ALA A 128 -7.71 -0.50 -12.80
N LYS A 129 -8.05 -1.78 -12.94
CA LYS A 129 -7.84 -2.78 -11.88
C LYS A 129 -6.36 -3.01 -11.60
N VAL A 130 -5.54 -3.13 -12.65
CA VAL A 130 -4.09 -3.27 -12.54
C VAL A 130 -3.51 -2.12 -11.73
N TYR A 131 -3.82 -0.87 -12.11
CA TYR A 131 -3.31 0.30 -11.42
C TYR A 131 -3.75 0.39 -9.96
N ARG A 132 -4.99 0.02 -9.63
CA ARG A 132 -5.46 -0.02 -8.23
C ARG A 132 -4.69 -1.00 -7.36
N ARG A 133 -4.16 -2.08 -7.93
CA ARG A 133 -3.42 -3.10 -7.19
C ARG A 133 -1.92 -2.85 -7.19
N LEU A 134 -1.39 -2.40 -8.33
CA LEU A 134 0.02 -2.08 -8.56
C LEU A 134 0.10 -0.66 -9.14
N PRO A 135 0.12 0.37 -8.29
CA PRO A 135 0.12 1.77 -8.72
C PRO A 135 1.43 2.16 -9.39
N VAL A 136 1.50 2.01 -10.71
CA VAL A 136 2.61 2.49 -11.55
C VAL A 136 2.11 3.64 -12.43
N PRO A 137 2.80 4.80 -12.48
CA PRO A 137 2.36 5.94 -13.28
C PRO A 137 2.17 5.62 -14.76
N VAL A 138 3.12 4.89 -15.34
CA VAL A 138 3.06 4.43 -16.73
C VAL A 138 3.45 2.97 -16.80
N ALA A 139 2.59 2.14 -17.39
CA ALA A 139 2.83 0.72 -17.58
C ALA A 139 2.48 0.27 -18.99
N ALA A 140 3.38 -0.46 -19.64
CA ALA A 140 3.07 -1.25 -20.82
C ALA A 140 2.43 -2.56 -20.37
N LEU A 141 1.21 -2.82 -20.84
CA LEU A 141 0.40 -3.99 -20.46
C LEU A 141 0.14 -4.85 -21.68
N SER A 142 0.54 -6.11 -21.62
CA SER A 142 0.39 -7.05 -22.73
C SER A 142 -0.69 -8.07 -22.44
N PHE A 143 -1.66 -8.15 -23.35
CA PHE A 143 -2.83 -9.01 -23.24
C PHE A 143 -2.93 -10.00 -24.40
N VAL A 144 -3.46 -11.18 -24.10
CA VAL A 144 -3.86 -12.18 -25.09
C VAL A 144 -5.34 -12.52 -24.89
N LYS A 145 -6.09 -12.68 -25.98
CA LYS A 145 -7.52 -13.03 -25.90
C LYS A 145 -7.70 -14.54 -26.00
N ILE A 146 -8.18 -15.18 -24.93
CA ILE A 146 -8.43 -16.61 -24.82
C ILE A 146 -9.93 -16.79 -24.52
N GLU A 147 -10.62 -17.60 -25.33
CA GLU A 147 -12.05 -17.90 -25.13
C GLU A 147 -12.94 -16.65 -24.92
N GLY A 148 -12.62 -15.56 -25.62
CA GLY A 148 -13.36 -14.29 -25.54
C GLY A 148 -12.92 -13.36 -24.41
N THR A 149 -12.05 -13.79 -23.50
CA THR A 149 -11.56 -13.01 -22.35
C THR A 149 -10.13 -12.52 -22.60
N TRP A 150 -9.84 -11.27 -22.21
CA TRP A 150 -8.48 -10.71 -22.26
C TRP A 150 -7.71 -11.10 -21.00
N HIS A 151 -6.62 -11.84 -21.16
CA HIS A 151 -5.71 -12.23 -20.09
C HIS A 151 -4.43 -11.39 -20.15
N LEU A 152 -4.08 -10.73 -19.04
CA LEU A 152 -2.79 -10.05 -18.90
C LEU A 152 -1.70 -11.10 -18.72
N TYR A 153 -0.69 -11.09 -19.58
CA TYR A 153 0.44 -12.05 -19.50
C TYR A 153 1.79 -11.37 -19.24
N ASP A 154 1.87 -10.05 -19.41
CA ASP A 154 3.08 -9.28 -19.13
C ASP A 154 2.71 -7.85 -18.72
N LEU A 155 3.53 -7.26 -17.86
CA LEU A 155 3.41 -5.90 -17.34
C LEU A 155 4.81 -5.34 -17.14
N ARG A 156 5.07 -4.16 -17.71
CA ARG A 156 6.35 -3.47 -17.57
C ARG A 156 6.11 -2.03 -17.14
N ALA A 157 6.73 -1.61 -16.04
CA ALA A 157 6.82 -0.19 -15.70
C ALA A 157 7.60 0.54 -16.80
N GLN A 158 7.19 1.78 -17.11
CA GLN A 158 7.84 2.61 -18.13
C GLN A 158 8.33 3.91 -17.48
N SER A 159 9.57 4.27 -17.78
CA SER A 159 10.16 5.56 -17.41
C SER A 159 9.74 6.65 -18.38
N ALA A 160 10.02 7.92 -18.03
CA ALA A 160 9.79 9.04 -18.94
C ALA A 160 10.66 8.99 -20.22
N ASP A 161 11.81 8.31 -20.17
CA ASP A 161 12.70 8.14 -21.33
C ASP A 161 12.21 7.08 -22.31
N ASP A 162 11.38 6.13 -21.86
CA ASP A 162 10.76 5.12 -22.73
C ASP A 162 9.62 5.68 -23.59
N LEU A 163 9.19 6.92 -23.33
CA LEU A 163 8.01 7.52 -23.93
C LEU A 163 8.36 8.43 -25.11
N ASP A 164 7.62 8.28 -26.20
CA ASP A 164 7.62 9.23 -27.30
C ASP A 164 6.95 10.56 -26.92
N GLU A 165 7.06 11.56 -27.79
CA GLU A 165 6.53 12.91 -27.54
C GLU A 165 5.01 12.90 -27.28
N ALA A 166 4.25 12.05 -27.97
CA ALA A 166 2.80 11.97 -27.81
C ALA A 166 2.43 11.37 -26.44
N ALA A 167 3.11 10.31 -26.02
CA ALA A 167 2.95 9.69 -24.72
C ALA A 167 3.39 10.62 -23.57
N ARG A 168 4.48 11.38 -23.74
CA ARG A 168 4.91 12.41 -22.77
C ARG A 168 3.87 13.52 -22.62
N ALA A 169 3.26 13.96 -23.72
CA ALA A 169 2.18 14.95 -23.70
C ALA A 169 0.93 14.41 -22.97
N GLN A 170 0.53 13.16 -23.26
CA GLN A 170 -0.60 12.50 -22.61
C GLN A 170 -0.36 12.33 -21.10
N LEU A 171 0.84 11.89 -20.70
CA LEU A 171 1.24 11.77 -19.30
C LEU A 171 1.15 13.13 -18.58
N SER A 172 1.69 14.18 -19.19
CA SER A 172 1.70 15.52 -18.62
C SER A 172 0.29 16.09 -18.45
N GLU A 173 -0.60 15.87 -19.43
CA GLU A 173 -2.01 16.24 -19.33
C GLU A 173 -2.69 15.51 -18.15
N ARG A 174 -2.42 14.21 -17.98
CA ARG A 174 -2.99 13.41 -16.88
C ARG A 174 -2.55 13.96 -15.52
N ILE A 175 -1.25 14.20 -15.32
CA ILE A 175 -0.73 14.78 -14.08
C ILE A 175 -1.36 16.16 -13.82
N ARG A 176 -1.38 17.04 -14.83
CA ARG A 176 -1.93 18.40 -14.71
C ARG A 176 -3.42 18.44 -14.39
N SER A 177 -4.18 17.47 -14.89
CA SER A 177 -5.62 17.37 -14.63
C SER A 177 -5.96 17.19 -13.14
N GLY A 178 -4.99 16.76 -12.32
CA GLY A 178 -5.16 16.53 -10.88
C GLY A 178 -6.14 15.40 -10.53
N ARG A 179 -6.59 14.63 -11.53
CA ARG A 179 -7.50 13.47 -11.39
C ARG A 179 -6.75 12.14 -11.27
N VAL A 180 -5.49 12.20 -10.88
CA VAL A 180 -4.65 11.03 -10.64
C VAL A 180 -4.90 10.58 -9.21
N GLU A 181 -5.66 9.50 -9.06
CA GLU A 181 -5.68 8.75 -7.80
C GLU A 181 -4.30 8.10 -7.68
N THR A 182 -3.65 8.14 -6.51
CA THR A 182 -2.33 7.53 -6.32
C THR A 182 -2.35 6.00 -6.37
N GLY A 183 -3.52 5.38 -6.56
CA GLY A 183 -3.74 3.93 -6.58
C GLY A 183 -3.50 3.26 -5.22
N LEU A 184 -2.81 3.95 -4.31
CA LEU A 184 -2.80 3.72 -2.88
C LEU A 184 -4.20 4.03 -2.34
N ALA A 185 -5.13 3.09 -2.51
CA ALA A 185 -6.13 2.93 -1.46
C ALA A 185 -5.35 2.92 -0.15
N ALA A 186 -5.73 3.73 0.83
CA ALA A 186 -5.07 3.76 2.12
C ALA A 186 -5.20 2.39 2.80
N ALA A 187 -4.40 1.42 2.38
CA ALA A 187 -3.68 0.56 3.28
C ALA A 187 -2.33 1.25 3.33
N GLY A 188 -2.14 2.11 4.33
CA GLY A 188 -0.77 2.53 4.63
C GLY A 188 0.09 1.27 4.79
N PRO A 189 1.43 1.36 4.63
CA PRO A 189 2.28 0.33 5.22
C PRO A 189 1.77 0.10 6.64
N VAL A 190 1.71 -1.14 7.11
CA VAL A 190 1.38 -1.39 8.51
C VAL A 190 2.48 -0.69 9.32
N ARG A 191 2.21 0.56 9.73
CA ARG A 191 3.16 1.41 10.46
C ARG A 191 3.17 1.04 11.93
N ALA A 192 2.13 0.35 12.37
CA ALA A 192 1.95 -0.12 13.73
C ALA A 192 1.06 -1.36 13.74
N SER A 193 1.25 -2.19 14.74
CA SER A 193 0.46 -3.37 15.03
C SER A 193 -0.20 -3.23 16.40
N LEU A 194 -1.47 -3.61 16.47
CA LEU A 194 -2.29 -3.54 17.68
C LEU A 194 -2.70 -4.95 18.09
N ALA A 195 -2.16 -5.42 19.22
CA ALA A 195 -2.70 -6.59 19.90
C ALA A 195 -4.03 -6.22 20.57
N VAL A 196 -5.04 -7.07 20.39
CA VAL A 196 -6.32 -6.97 21.09
C VAL A 196 -6.49 -8.21 21.95
N LEU A 197 -6.35 -8.05 23.28
CA LEU A 197 -6.62 -9.15 24.21
C LEU A 197 -8.11 -9.45 24.20
N TYR A 198 -8.48 -10.65 23.80
CA TYR A 198 -9.87 -11.08 23.69
C TYR A 198 -10.05 -12.50 24.21
N ASP A 199 -11.11 -12.70 25.00
CA ASP A 199 -11.58 -14.00 25.41
C ASP A 199 -13.04 -14.17 24.95
N PRO A 200 -13.32 -15.03 23.96
CA PRO A 200 -14.69 -15.27 23.52
C PRO A 200 -15.56 -15.89 24.61
N ALA A 201 -14.96 -16.56 25.60
CA ALA A 201 -15.66 -17.19 26.72
C ALA A 201 -15.97 -16.23 27.88
N ASP A 202 -15.42 -15.00 27.86
CA ASP A 202 -15.70 -14.01 28.90
C ASP A 202 -17.16 -13.51 28.81
N PRO A 203 -18.01 -13.75 29.84
CA PRO A 203 -19.40 -13.32 29.83
C PRO A 203 -19.57 -11.80 29.95
N PHE A 204 -18.53 -11.09 30.38
CA PHE A 204 -18.50 -9.64 30.55
C PHE A 204 -17.58 -8.95 29.54
N LYS A 205 -17.26 -9.62 28.43
CA LYS A 205 -16.42 -9.04 27.38
C LYS A 205 -17.01 -7.72 26.86
N PRO A 206 -16.22 -6.65 26.76
CA PRO A 206 -16.71 -5.32 26.43
C PRO A 206 -16.93 -5.12 24.91
N THR A 207 -16.54 -6.07 24.06
CA THR A 207 -16.80 -6.07 22.61
C THR A 207 -17.11 -7.49 22.12
N TYR A 208 -18.05 -7.61 21.18
CA TYR A 208 -18.37 -8.86 20.50
C TYR A 208 -17.54 -9.05 19.22
N ASP A 209 -17.47 -10.29 18.71
CA ASP A 209 -16.71 -10.64 17.51
C ASP A 209 -16.99 -9.74 16.31
N GLU A 210 -18.25 -9.34 16.08
CA GLU A 210 -18.62 -8.42 15.00
C GLU A 210 -17.93 -7.04 15.14
N GLY A 211 -17.84 -6.54 16.37
CA GLY A 211 -17.17 -5.28 16.68
C GLY A 211 -15.66 -5.37 16.47
N LEU A 212 -15.05 -6.51 16.82
CA LEU A 212 -13.64 -6.77 16.56
C LEU A 212 -13.34 -6.92 15.07
N THR A 213 -14.20 -7.60 14.31
CA THR A 213 -14.10 -7.70 12.85
C THR A 213 -14.20 -6.33 12.19
N ARG A 214 -15.05 -5.44 12.71
CA ARG A 214 -15.13 -4.06 12.26
C ARG A 214 -13.87 -3.28 12.61
N LEU A 215 -13.32 -3.47 13.82
CA LEU A 215 -12.07 -2.85 14.25
C LEU A 215 -10.91 -3.26 13.33
N GLU A 216 -10.78 -4.54 13.00
CA GLU A 216 -9.76 -5.07 12.08
C GLU A 216 -9.85 -4.39 10.70
N LYS A 217 -11.05 -4.31 10.12
CA LYS A 217 -11.30 -3.63 8.83
C LYS A 217 -11.02 -2.12 8.88
N VAL A 218 -11.20 -1.48 10.03
CA VAL A 218 -10.87 -0.05 10.21
C VAL A 218 -9.36 0.10 10.34
N GLY A 219 -8.72 -0.73 11.16
CA GLY A 219 -7.27 -0.75 11.36
C GLY A 219 -6.52 -0.94 10.05
N GLU A 220 -6.92 -1.92 9.24
CA GLU A 220 -6.31 -2.17 7.92
C GLU A 220 -6.35 -0.93 7.03
N ARG A 221 -7.51 -0.24 6.97
CA ARG A 221 -7.67 1.02 6.22
C ARG A 221 -6.88 2.19 6.81
N MET A 222 -6.41 2.07 8.05
CA MET A 222 -5.59 3.06 8.72
C MET A 222 -4.10 2.68 8.74
N GLY A 223 -3.71 1.56 8.12
CA GLY A 223 -2.34 1.07 8.16
C GLY A 223 -1.94 0.53 9.55
N VAL A 224 -2.90 -0.04 10.29
CA VAL A 224 -2.69 -0.69 11.59
C VAL A 224 -3.11 -2.16 11.51
N ALA A 225 -2.17 -3.08 11.72
CA ALA A 225 -2.49 -4.50 11.78
C ALA A 225 -3.07 -4.85 13.14
N VAL A 226 -4.38 -5.08 13.18
CA VAL A 226 -5.08 -5.50 14.40
C VAL A 226 -5.05 -7.02 14.50
N ARG A 227 -4.52 -7.57 15.60
CA ARG A 227 -4.52 -9.01 15.86
C ARG A 227 -5.13 -9.33 17.21
N ARG A 228 -6.05 -10.29 17.23
CA ARG A 228 -6.58 -10.83 18.49
C ARG A 228 -5.54 -11.75 19.12
N ILE A 229 -5.35 -11.63 20.43
CA ILE A 229 -4.55 -12.55 21.24
C ILE A 229 -5.40 -13.05 22.42
N GLY A 230 -5.23 -14.31 22.79
CA GLY A 230 -5.93 -14.97 23.89
C GLY A 230 -5.19 -14.90 25.21
N LEU A 231 -5.86 -15.34 26.29
CA LEU A 231 -5.33 -15.27 27.66
C LEU A 231 -4.05 -16.09 27.91
N HIS A 232 -3.72 -17.03 27.02
CA HIS A 232 -2.53 -17.88 27.09
C HIS A 232 -1.35 -17.34 26.26
N GLU A 233 -1.54 -16.22 25.55
CA GLU A 233 -0.59 -15.68 24.57
C GLU A 233 0.13 -14.42 25.10
N ILE A 234 0.42 -14.36 26.41
CA ILE A 234 1.01 -13.18 27.05
C ILE A 234 2.38 -12.80 26.48
N ASP A 235 3.14 -13.78 26.00
CA ASP A 235 4.45 -13.54 25.39
C ASP A 235 4.35 -12.82 24.04
N ARG A 236 3.22 -13.01 23.33
CA ARG A 236 2.96 -12.37 22.05
C ARG A 236 2.72 -10.87 22.16
N VAL A 237 2.51 -10.35 23.38
CA VAL A 237 2.43 -8.88 23.61
C VAL A 237 3.67 -8.17 23.07
N ALA A 238 4.85 -8.80 23.16
CA ALA A 238 6.10 -8.23 22.65
C ALA A 238 6.21 -8.19 21.12
N GLU A 239 5.34 -8.89 20.39
CA GLU A 239 5.29 -8.88 18.92
C GLU A 239 4.58 -7.63 18.36
N HIS A 240 4.02 -6.80 19.24
CA HIS A 240 3.08 -5.74 18.87
C HIS A 240 3.51 -4.37 19.38
N ASP A 241 3.11 -3.32 18.65
CA ASP A 241 3.45 -1.93 18.96
C ASP A 241 2.53 -1.32 20.03
N ALA A 242 1.33 -1.88 20.22
CA ALA A 242 0.37 -1.47 21.24
C ALA A 242 -0.53 -2.64 21.67
N LEU A 243 -1.14 -2.50 22.86
CA LEU A 243 -2.08 -3.46 23.42
C LEU A 243 -3.43 -2.80 23.76
N PHE A 244 -4.53 -3.44 23.39
CA PHE A 244 -5.88 -3.03 23.76
C PHE A 244 -6.63 -4.17 24.46
N LEU A 245 -7.07 -3.94 25.70
CA LEU A 245 -7.76 -4.95 26.49
C LEU A 245 -9.27 -4.97 26.18
N ARG A 246 -9.76 -6.08 25.62
CA ARG A 246 -11.20 -6.33 25.36
C ARG A 246 -11.68 -7.58 26.11
N VAL A 247 -11.33 -7.63 27.39
CA VAL A 247 -11.78 -8.61 28.39
C VAL A 247 -12.11 -7.87 29.69
N LEU A 248 -12.76 -8.54 30.64
CA LEU A 248 -13.02 -7.99 31.96
C LEU A 248 -11.71 -7.57 32.64
N THR A 249 -11.64 -6.30 33.02
CA THR A 249 -10.47 -5.71 33.69
C THR A 249 -10.64 -5.70 35.21
N GLY A 250 -9.56 -5.98 35.92
CA GLY A 250 -9.54 -5.98 37.38
C GLY A 250 -8.17 -6.38 37.93
N PRO A 251 -7.77 -5.90 39.13
CA PRO A 251 -6.42 -6.11 39.66
C PRO A 251 -6.02 -7.59 39.84
N HIS A 252 -7.00 -8.47 39.98
CA HIS A 252 -6.81 -9.92 40.16
C HIS A 252 -7.09 -10.73 38.89
N LEU A 253 -7.46 -10.07 37.79
CA LEU A 253 -7.82 -10.73 36.54
C LEU A 253 -6.63 -10.81 35.58
N PRO A 254 -6.65 -11.75 34.60
CA PRO A 254 -5.59 -11.90 33.61
C PRO A 254 -5.25 -10.60 32.87
N ALA A 255 -6.24 -9.76 32.57
CA ALA A 255 -6.08 -8.48 31.89
C ALA A 255 -5.04 -7.56 32.57
N PHE A 256 -4.98 -7.57 33.90
CA PHE A 256 -4.02 -6.76 34.65
C PHE A 256 -2.57 -7.22 34.45
N ARG A 257 -2.35 -8.54 34.32
CA ARG A 257 -1.01 -9.09 34.02
C ARG A 257 -0.55 -8.71 32.62
N PHE A 258 -1.47 -8.69 31.66
CA PHE A 258 -1.19 -8.22 30.29
C PHE A 258 -0.86 -6.72 30.27
N ALA A 259 -1.58 -5.89 31.03
CA ALA A 259 -1.25 -4.47 31.19
C ALA A 259 0.15 -4.26 31.81
N GLN A 260 0.47 -4.98 32.89
CA GLN A 260 1.81 -4.95 33.51
C GLN A 260 2.90 -5.40 32.54
N ARG A 261 2.63 -6.43 31.73
CA ARG A 261 3.57 -6.92 30.72
C ARG A 261 3.84 -5.85 29.67
N ALA A 262 2.80 -5.22 29.11
CA ALA A 262 2.93 -4.15 28.14
C ALA A 262 3.75 -2.97 28.71
N GLU A 263 3.40 -2.49 29.92
CA GLU A 263 4.13 -1.42 30.59
C GLU A 263 5.61 -1.77 30.83
N SER A 264 5.91 -3.01 31.25
CA SER A 264 7.29 -3.47 31.45
C SER A 264 8.14 -3.48 30.18
N LEU A 265 7.49 -3.61 29.02
CA LEU A 265 8.11 -3.61 27.70
C LEU A 265 8.11 -2.22 27.07
N GLY A 266 7.55 -1.20 27.74
CA GLY A 266 7.38 0.14 27.17
C GLY A 266 6.33 0.21 26.06
N ILE A 267 5.45 -0.80 25.97
CA ILE A 267 4.38 -0.89 24.97
C ILE A 267 3.16 -0.12 25.49
N PRO A 268 2.64 0.88 24.73
CA PRO A 268 1.39 1.56 25.08
C PRO A 268 0.23 0.57 25.23
N VAL A 269 -0.52 0.68 26.33
CA VAL A 269 -1.68 -0.18 26.62
C VAL A 269 -2.93 0.64 26.92
N ILE A 270 -4.07 0.23 26.35
CA ILE A 270 -5.39 0.79 26.63
C ILE A 270 -6.16 -0.17 27.53
N ASP A 271 -6.66 0.47 28.59
CA ASP A 271 -6.85 0.00 29.97
C ASP A 271 -5.52 -0.32 30.68
N ASP A 272 -4.69 0.70 30.90
CA ASP A 272 -3.42 0.62 31.64
C ASP A 272 -3.60 0.23 33.13
N THR A 273 -2.51 -0.19 33.78
CA THR A 273 -2.60 -0.75 35.15
C THR A 273 -3.16 0.25 36.15
N ARG A 274 -2.84 1.53 35.99
CA ARG A 274 -3.31 2.60 36.88
C ARG A 274 -4.79 2.86 36.69
N SER A 275 -5.27 2.86 35.45
CA SER A 275 -6.70 2.98 35.13
C SER A 275 -7.51 1.82 35.71
N ILE A 276 -7.03 0.58 35.56
CA ILE A 276 -7.69 -0.61 36.13
C ILE A 276 -7.83 -0.49 37.66
N LEU A 277 -6.77 -0.06 38.36
CA LEU A 277 -6.79 0.09 39.82
C LEU A 277 -7.74 1.17 40.32
N ARG A 278 -7.85 2.28 39.59
CA ARG A 278 -8.65 3.45 40.00
C ARG A 278 -10.13 3.27 39.67
N CYS A 279 -10.45 2.86 38.45
CA CYS A 279 -11.84 2.72 38.01
C CYS A 279 -12.59 1.61 38.75
N GLY A 280 -11.87 0.61 39.28
CA GLY A 280 -12.45 -0.46 40.10
C GLY A 280 -12.63 -0.11 41.58
N ASN A 281 -12.23 1.09 42.03
CA ASN A 281 -12.19 1.42 43.44
C ASN A 281 -12.93 2.74 43.74
N LYS A 282 -14.00 2.63 44.54
CA LYS A 282 -14.89 3.74 44.93
C LYS A 282 -14.19 4.89 45.66
N VAL A 283 -12.97 4.68 46.16
CA VAL A 283 -12.19 5.76 46.78
C VAL A 283 -11.71 6.78 45.73
N TYR A 284 -11.62 6.39 44.46
CA TYR A 284 -11.16 7.24 43.36
C TYR A 284 -12.29 7.77 42.46
N LEU A 285 -13.55 7.45 42.76
CA LEU A 285 -14.75 7.83 42.01
C LEU A 285 -15.62 8.78 42.83
#